data_AF-A0A1I1G1U4-F1
#
_entry.id   AF-A0A1I1G1U4-F1
#
_cell.length_a   1.000
_cell.length_b   1.000
_cell.length_c   1.000
_cell.angle_alpha   90.00
_cell.angle_beta   90.00
_cell.angle_gamma   90.00
#
_symmetry.space_group_name_H-M   'P 1'
#
loop_
_entity.id
_entity.type
_entity.pdbx_description
1 polymer ?
#
loop_
_entity_poly.entity_id
_entity_poly.type
_entity_poly.pdbx_seq_one_letter_code
_entity_poly.pdbx_strand_id
1 'polypeptide(L)'
;MKAAQQGFTLIELLVVIAIIGILAAVAVPQYQRYIDRAEASSLFATATAYRTAVDAAIFSGDDPTDDDIIPLDDENDTSVAIAEDGEDHTITASNDRGSVTLTRTEAGRWSCVHDFEGVNLRNCSGPDGTPATP
;
A
#
# COMPACT_ATOMS: atom_id res chain seq x y z
N MET A 1 50.35 -36.47 6.47
CA MET A 1 50.51 -35.28 5.59
C MET A 1 49.51 -34.23 6.08
N LYS A 2 49.99 -33.06 6.51
CA LYS A 2 49.13 -31.96 6.98
C LYS A 2 48.62 -31.24 5.73
N ALA A 3 47.31 -31.26 5.49
CA ALA A 3 46.72 -30.45 4.42
C ALA A 3 47.02 -28.97 4.72
N ALA A 4 47.67 -28.28 3.78
CA ALA A 4 47.86 -26.84 3.90
C ALA A 4 46.50 -26.18 3.77
N GLN A 5 46.01 -25.57 4.85
CA GLN A 5 44.77 -24.80 4.85
C GLN A 5 44.98 -23.59 3.92
N GLN A 6 44.41 -23.64 2.72
CA GLN A 6 44.37 -22.50 1.81
C GLN A 6 43.34 -21.51 2.36
N GLY A 7 43.83 -20.44 2.99
CA GLY A 7 42.98 -19.35 3.47
C GLY A 7 42.45 -18.50 2.31
N PHE A 8 41.24 -17.98 2.47
CA PHE A 8 40.63 -17.01 1.57
C PHE A 8 41.46 -15.72 1.54
N THR A 9 41.73 -15.17 0.35
CA THR A 9 42.53 -13.94 0.25
C THR A 9 41.67 -12.71 0.53
N LEU A 10 42.27 -11.67 1.13
CA LEU A 10 41.58 -10.41 1.39
C LEU A 10 41.14 -9.72 0.08
N ILE A 11 41.89 -9.94 -1.00
CA ILE A 11 41.57 -9.41 -2.33
C ILE A 11 40.34 -10.10 -2.95
N GLU A 12 40.20 -11.43 -2.79
CA GLU A 12 38.98 -12.14 -3.22
C GLU A 12 37.74 -11.59 -2.52
N LEU A 13 37.86 -11.32 -1.21
CA LEU A 13 36.75 -10.78 -0.44
C LEU A 13 36.36 -9.36 -0.86
N LEU A 14 37.35 -8.52 -1.19
CA LEU A 14 37.12 -7.14 -1.63
C LEU A 14 36.40 -7.09 -2.99
N VAL A 15 36.79 -7.94 -3.94
CA VAL A 15 36.12 -8.01 -5.25
C VAL A 15 34.67 -8.49 -5.10
N VAL A 16 34.42 -9.47 -4.22
CA VAL A 16 33.05 -9.94 -3.95
C VAL A 16 32.17 -8.83 -3.37
N ILE A 17 32.67 -8.06 -2.39
CA ILE A 17 31.92 -6.94 -1.81
C ILE A 17 31.66 -5.86 -2.87
N ALA A 18 32.63 -5.57 -3.75
CA ALA A 18 32.44 -4.61 -4.82
C ALA A 18 31.31 -5.01 -5.78
N ILE A 19 31.24 -6.29 -6.16
CA ILE A 19 30.17 -6.82 -7.02
C ILE A 19 28.81 -6.77 -6.30
N ILE A 20 28.74 -7.22 -5.04
CA ILE A 20 27.50 -7.17 -4.24
C ILE A 20 27.01 -5.73 -4.08
N GLY A 21 27.91 -4.77 -3.88
CA GLY A 21 27.58 -3.35 -3.77
C GLY A 21 26.90 -2.79 -5.03
N ILE A 22 27.41 -3.14 -6.22
CA ILE A 22 26.80 -2.72 -7.49
C ILE A 22 25.41 -3.35 -7.67
N LEU A 23 25.27 -4.65 -7.39
CA LEU A 23 23.98 -5.33 -7.51
C LEU A 23 22.95 -4.78 -6.52
N ALA A 24 23.35 -4.54 -5.27
CA ALA A 24 22.47 -4.00 -4.24
C ALA A 24 21.95 -2.59 -4.58
N ALA A 25 22.78 -1.74 -5.19
CA ALA A 25 22.39 -0.38 -5.59
C ALA A 25 21.19 -0.35 -6.56
N VAL A 26 21.06 -1.36 -7.42
CA VAL A 26 19.93 -1.48 -8.37
C VAL A 26 18.79 -2.32 -7.78
N ALA A 27 19.12 -3.40 -7.07
CA ALA A 27 18.14 -4.36 -6.58
C ALA A 27 17.27 -3.79 -5.44
N VAL A 28 17.84 -3.00 -4.52
CA VAL A 28 17.11 -2.43 -3.37
C VAL A 28 15.93 -1.54 -3.80
N PRO A 29 16.12 -0.50 -4.64
CA PRO A 29 14.99 0.35 -5.04
C PRO A 29 13.95 -0.41 -5.86
N GLN A 30 14.36 -1.40 -6.66
CA GLN A 30 13.43 -2.26 -7.39
C GLN A 30 12.59 -3.14 -6.46
N TYR A 31 13.20 -3.71 -5.43
CA TYR A 31 12.52 -4.54 -4.45
C TYR A 31 11.55 -3.73 -3.57
N GLN A 32 11.92 -2.49 -3.21
CA GLN A 32 11.02 -1.57 -2.51
C GLN A 32 9.74 -1.32 -3.32
N ARG A 33 9.86 -0.97 -4.61
CA ARG A 33 8.71 -0.78 -5.51
C ARG A 33 7.83 -2.02 -5.65
N TYR A 34 8.41 -3.22 -5.56
CA TYR A 34 7.65 -4.47 -5.57
C TYR A 34 6.81 -4.63 -4.30
N ILE A 35 7.40 -4.34 -3.13
CA ILE A 35 6.67 -4.34 -1.85
C ILE A 35 5.56 -3.29 -1.89
N ASP A 36 5.88 -2.06 -2.30
CA ASP A 36 4.91 -0.97 -2.34
C ASP A 36 3.72 -1.30 -3.24
N ARG A 37 3.94 -2.01 -4.35
CA ARG A 37 2.84 -2.52 -5.19
C ARG A 37 1.98 -3.57 -4.48
N ALA A 38 2.60 -4.47 -3.72
CA ALA A 38 1.88 -5.49 -2.96
C ALA A 38 1.06 -4.86 -1.84
N GLU A 39 1.63 -3.91 -1.11
CA GLU A 39 0.94 -3.14 -0.06
C GLU A 39 -0.20 -2.32 -0.62
N ALA A 40 0.02 -1.58 -1.72
CA ALA A 40 -1.03 -0.81 -2.36
C ALA A 40 -2.22 -1.69 -2.78
N SER A 41 -1.94 -2.91 -3.25
CA SER A 41 -2.99 -3.88 -3.58
C SER A 41 -3.69 -4.45 -2.34
N SER A 42 -2.99 -4.60 -1.23
CA SER A 42 -3.56 -5.08 0.04
C SER A 42 -4.51 -4.03 0.62
N LEU A 43 -4.04 -2.78 0.73
CA LEU A 43 -4.82 -1.65 1.22
C LEU A 43 -6.05 -1.39 0.34
N PHE A 44 -5.91 -1.49 -0.98
CA PHE A 44 -7.06 -1.37 -1.88
C PHE A 44 -8.12 -2.46 -1.64
N ALA A 45 -7.70 -3.70 -1.40
CA ALA A 45 -8.62 -4.79 -1.08
C ALA A 45 -9.30 -4.56 0.28
N THR A 46 -8.54 -4.12 1.29
CA THR A 46 -9.04 -3.76 2.62
C THR A 46 -10.08 -2.63 2.52
N ALA A 47 -9.76 -1.52 1.86
CA ALA A 47 -10.71 -0.41 1.70
C ALA A 47 -11.96 -0.85 0.92
N THR A 48 -11.82 -1.69 -0.10
CA THR A 48 -12.95 -2.19 -0.90
C THR A 48 -13.87 -3.11 -0.10
N ALA A 49 -13.37 -3.83 0.91
CA ALA A 49 -14.16 -4.70 1.75
C ALA A 49 -15.26 -3.94 2.52
N TYR A 50 -15.01 -2.67 2.86
CA TYR A 50 -15.95 -1.83 3.61
C TYR A 50 -16.95 -1.07 2.74
N ARG A 51 -16.78 -1.04 1.41
CA ARG A 51 -17.71 -0.31 0.50
C ARG A 51 -19.17 -0.68 0.71
N THR A 52 -19.46 -1.98 0.79
CA THR A 52 -20.84 -2.47 0.93
C THR A 52 -21.47 -2.06 2.26
N ALA A 53 -20.68 -2.03 3.34
CA ALA A 53 -21.15 -1.63 4.65
C ALA A 53 -21.45 -0.12 4.70
N VAL A 54 -20.53 0.69 4.15
CA VAL A 54 -20.71 2.14 3.98
C VAL A 54 -21.93 2.45 3.11
N ASP A 55 -22.07 1.79 1.97
CA ASP A 55 -23.25 1.94 1.11
C ASP A 55 -24.54 1.60 1.86
N ALA A 56 -24.56 0.51 2.64
CA ALA A 56 -25.72 0.10 3.41
C ALA A 56 -26.12 1.13 4.48
N ALA A 57 -25.16 1.68 5.23
CA ALA A 57 -25.40 2.71 6.25
C ALA A 57 -26.03 3.97 5.64
N ILE A 58 -25.46 4.45 4.53
CA ILE A 58 -25.97 5.61 3.80
C ILE A 58 -27.41 5.35 3.29
N PHE A 59 -27.70 4.14 2.79
CA PHE A 59 -29.05 3.78 2.36
C PHE A 59 -30.07 3.71 3.49
N SER A 60 -29.65 3.39 4.72
CA SER A 60 -30.49 3.49 5.91
C SER A 60 -30.69 4.92 6.42
N GLY A 61 -29.98 5.90 5.85
CA GLY A 61 -29.99 7.30 6.30
C GLY A 61 -29.11 7.56 7.52
N ASP A 62 -28.16 6.66 7.78
CA ASP A 62 -27.17 6.77 8.85
C ASP A 62 -25.85 7.30 8.26
N ASP A 63 -25.08 8.02 9.07
CA ASP A 63 -23.72 8.43 8.69
C ASP A 63 -22.73 7.33 9.08
N PRO A 64 -22.05 6.70 8.11
CA PRO A 64 -21.11 5.61 8.40
C PRO A 64 -19.89 6.12 9.18
N THR A 65 -19.74 5.66 10.43
CA THR A 65 -18.53 5.91 11.24
C THR A 65 -17.72 4.64 11.46
N ASP A 66 -16.46 4.81 11.88
CA ASP A 66 -15.54 3.71 12.19
C ASP A 66 -16.12 2.74 13.23
N ASP A 67 -16.72 3.27 14.30
CA ASP A 67 -17.24 2.47 15.42
C ASP A 67 -18.40 1.55 15.02
N ASP A 68 -19.11 1.86 13.92
CA ASP A 68 -20.26 1.09 13.44
C ASP A 68 -19.88 0.00 12.43
N ILE A 69 -18.80 0.21 11.69
CA ILE A 69 -18.47 -0.58 10.50
C ILE A 69 -17.18 -1.39 10.68
N ILE A 70 -16.21 -0.86 11.41
CA ILE A 70 -14.91 -1.48 11.60
C ILE A 70 -14.92 -2.17 12.97
N PRO A 71 -14.79 -3.51 13.03
CA PRO A 71 -14.49 -4.17 14.29
C PRO A 71 -13.14 -3.62 14.78
N LEU A 72 -13.12 -2.91 15.90
CA LEU A 72 -11.92 -2.34 16.52
C LEU A 72 -10.87 -3.45 16.70
N ASP A 73 -9.94 -3.54 15.77
CA ASP A 73 -8.78 -4.43 15.85
C ASP A 73 -7.55 -3.65 15.35
N ASP A 74 -7.03 -2.80 16.25
CA ASP A 74 -5.80 -2.04 16.06
C ASP A 74 -4.53 -2.90 16.28
N GLU A 75 -4.63 -4.23 16.24
CA GLU A 75 -3.48 -5.12 16.46
C GLU A 75 -2.59 -5.28 15.22
N ASN A 76 -2.88 -4.60 14.11
CA ASN A 76 -2.14 -4.73 12.87
C ASN A 76 -1.61 -3.38 12.34
N ASP A 77 -0.53 -3.42 11.54
CA ASP A 77 0.11 -2.27 10.87
C ASP A 77 -0.80 -1.58 9.83
N THR A 78 -2.03 -2.05 9.66
CA THR A 78 -3.00 -1.50 8.71
C THR A 78 -4.18 -0.90 9.48
N SER A 79 -4.34 0.41 9.36
CA SER A 79 -5.50 1.12 9.86
C SER A 79 -6.51 1.39 8.75
N VAL A 80 -7.78 1.47 9.13
CA VAL A 80 -8.87 1.89 8.24
C VAL A 80 -9.63 2.99 8.94
N ALA A 81 -9.95 4.06 8.21
CA ALA A 81 -10.75 5.17 8.67
C ALA A 81 -11.85 5.49 7.66
N ILE A 82 -13.04 5.75 8.16
CA ILE A 82 -14.26 6.11 7.46
C ILE A 82 -14.67 7.48 7.98
N ALA A 83 -14.80 8.43 7.08
CA ALA A 83 -15.08 9.81 7.44
C ALA A 83 -15.91 10.52 6.38
N GLU A 84 -16.71 11.49 6.82
CA GLU A 84 -17.35 12.47 5.95
C GLU A 84 -16.34 13.52 5.46
N ASP A 85 -16.41 13.86 4.17
CA ASP A 85 -15.72 15.00 3.56
C ASP A 85 -16.73 15.85 2.78
N GLY A 86 -17.44 16.72 3.50
CA GLY A 86 -18.54 17.50 2.95
C GLY A 86 -19.77 16.64 2.70
N GLU A 87 -20.17 16.47 1.43
CA GLU A 87 -21.30 15.61 1.02
C GLU A 87 -20.85 14.20 0.60
N ASP A 88 -19.53 13.98 0.57
CA ASP A 88 -18.92 12.73 0.17
C ASP A 88 -18.50 11.93 1.42
N HIS A 89 -18.42 10.60 1.28
CA HIS A 89 -17.85 9.73 2.31
C HIS A 89 -16.55 9.10 1.82
N THR A 90 -15.59 8.96 2.72
CA THR A 90 -14.28 8.40 2.42
C THR A 90 -14.03 7.12 3.20
N ILE A 91 -13.31 6.19 2.58
CA ILE A 91 -12.73 5.02 3.23
C ILE A 91 -11.24 5.06 2.95
N THR A 92 -10.42 5.29 3.97
CA THR A 92 -8.96 5.34 3.86
C THR A 92 -8.36 4.14 4.57
N ALA A 93 -7.70 3.26 3.81
CA ALA A 93 -6.84 2.23 4.38
C ALA A 93 -5.38 2.68 4.29
N SER A 94 -4.64 2.60 5.38
CA SER A 94 -3.25 3.08 5.47
C SER A 94 -2.36 2.16 6.29
N ASN A 95 -1.06 2.20 6.02
CA ASN A 95 0.00 1.58 6.81
C ASN A 95 1.26 2.47 6.80
N ASP A 96 2.37 1.98 7.35
CA ASP A 96 3.66 2.68 7.36
C ASP A 96 4.25 2.99 5.96
N ARG A 97 3.68 2.46 4.88
CA ARG A 97 4.16 2.65 3.49
C ARG A 97 3.34 3.63 2.69
N GLY A 98 2.06 3.79 3.00
CA GLY A 98 1.15 4.62 2.23
C GLY A 98 -0.32 4.36 2.52
N SER A 99 -1.16 4.88 1.66
CA SER A 99 -2.61 4.91 1.81
C SER A 99 -3.35 4.71 0.49
N VAL A 100 -4.54 4.15 0.61
CA VAL A 100 -5.54 4.09 -0.46
C VAL A 100 -6.84 4.67 0.08
N THR A 101 -7.32 5.73 -0.56
CA THR A 101 -8.58 6.40 -0.22
C THR A 101 -9.61 6.15 -1.30
N LEU A 102 -10.75 5.63 -0.89
CA LEU A 102 -11.95 5.51 -1.69
C LEU A 102 -12.88 6.64 -1.32
N THR A 103 -13.35 7.39 -2.31
CA THR A 103 -14.35 8.44 -2.08
C THR A 103 -15.64 8.05 -2.77
N ARG A 104 -16.73 8.07 -2.02
CA ARG A 104 -18.08 7.92 -2.51
C ARG A 104 -18.72 9.28 -2.59
N THR A 105 -19.01 9.70 -3.81
CA THR A 105 -19.75 10.95 -4.04
C THR A 105 -21.21 10.84 -3.60
N GLU A 106 -21.88 11.96 -3.33
CA GLU A 106 -23.33 12.01 -3.06
C GLU A 106 -24.15 11.27 -4.14
N ALA A 107 -23.71 11.38 -5.41
CA ALA A 107 -24.30 10.70 -6.56
C ALA A 107 -24.10 9.16 -6.57
N GLY A 108 -23.44 8.59 -5.57
CA GLY A 108 -23.19 7.15 -5.42
C GLY A 108 -22.04 6.63 -6.29
N ARG A 109 -21.25 7.51 -6.91
CA ARG A 109 -20.06 7.10 -7.67
C ARG A 109 -18.86 6.98 -6.75
N TRP A 110 -18.13 5.87 -6.91
CA TRP A 110 -16.86 5.63 -6.25
C TRP A 110 -15.67 6.12 -7.09
N SER A 111 -14.73 6.81 -6.46
CA SER A 111 -13.38 7.06 -6.96
C SER A 111 -12.36 6.44 -6.02
N CYS A 112 -11.14 6.22 -6.52
CA CYS A 112 -10.03 5.70 -5.74
C CYS A 112 -8.78 6.53 -6.03
N VAL A 113 -8.05 6.86 -4.97
CA VAL A 113 -6.75 7.56 -5.00
C VAL A 113 -5.78 6.79 -4.11
N HIS A 114 -4.51 6.73 -4.49
CA HIS A 114 -3.43 6.18 -3.67
C HIS A 114 -2.19 7.07 -3.71
N ASP A 115 -1.29 6.93 -2.74
CA ASP A 115 -0.07 7.74 -2.62
C ASP A 115 1.23 7.00 -3.00
N PHE A 116 1.15 5.70 -3.31
CA PHE A 116 2.33 4.91 -3.70
C PHE A 116 3.00 5.39 -5.01
N GLU A 117 4.25 5.85 -4.92
CA GLU A 117 5.01 6.34 -6.06
C GLU A 117 5.43 5.20 -7.02
N GLY A 118 5.20 5.40 -8.32
CA GLY A 118 5.60 4.42 -9.35
C GLY A 118 4.80 3.11 -9.32
N VAL A 119 3.72 3.05 -8.55
CA VAL A 119 2.75 1.96 -8.54
C VAL A 119 1.57 2.31 -9.45
N ASN A 120 1.08 1.32 -10.19
CA ASN A 120 -0.16 1.44 -10.95
C ASN A 120 -1.17 0.44 -10.40
N LEU A 121 -2.20 0.98 -9.74
CA LEU A 121 -3.39 0.24 -9.30
C LEU A 121 -4.52 0.44 -10.30
N ARG A 122 -5.27 -0.64 -10.60
CA ARG A 122 -6.43 -0.54 -11.50
C ARG A 122 -7.54 0.25 -10.82
N ASN A 123 -8.19 1.11 -11.60
CA ASN A 123 -9.28 2.00 -11.17
C ASN A 123 -8.93 2.97 -10.04
N CYS A 124 -7.63 3.18 -9.75
CA CYS A 124 -7.15 4.14 -8.78
C CYS A 124 -6.21 5.15 -9.44
N SER A 125 -6.32 6.41 -9.03
CA SER A 125 -5.42 7.48 -9.47
C SER A 125 -4.22 7.56 -8.54
N GLY A 126 -3.03 7.78 -9.08
CA GLY A 126 -1.80 7.89 -8.30
C GLY A 126 -1.52 9.31 -7.78
N PRO A 127 -0.44 9.50 -7.00
CA PRO A 127 -0.11 10.78 -6.36
C PRO A 127 0.20 11.92 -7.34
N ASP A 128 0.68 11.59 -8.54
CA ASP A 128 1.04 12.57 -9.59
C ASP A 128 -0.14 12.97 -10.49
N GLY A 129 -1.38 12.66 -10.09
CA GLY A 129 -2.56 12.86 -10.93
C GLY A 129 -2.62 11.93 -12.13
N THR A 130 -1.92 10.79 -12.08
CA THR A 130 -2.02 9.74 -13.09
C THR A 130 -3.47 9.25 -13.13
N PRO A 131 -4.13 9.27 -14.31
CA PRO A 131 -5.52 8.87 -14.40
C PRO A 131 -5.65 7.38 -14.11
N ALA A 132 -6.74 7.03 -13.42
CA ALA A 132 -7.11 5.64 -13.17
C ALA A 132 -7.06 4.82 -14.47
N THR A 133 -6.28 3.73 -14.44
CA THR A 133 -6.22 2.78 -15.56
C THR A 133 -7.35 1.76 -15.45
N PRO A 134 -8.01 1.39 -16.57
CA PRO A 134 -9.10 0.41 -16.55
C PRO A 134 -8.64 -1.02 -16.19
#